data_AF-A0A529HLG0-F1
#
_entry.id   AF-A0A529HLG0-F1
#
_cell.length_a   1.000
_cell.length_b   1.000
_cell.length_c   1.000
_cell.angle_alpha   90.00
_cell.angle_beta   90.00
_cell.angle_gamma   90.00
#
_symmetry.space_group_name_H-M   'P 1'
#
loop_
_entity.id
_entity.type
_entity.pdbx_description
1 polymer ?
#
loop_
_entity_poly.entity_id
_entity_poly.type
_entity_poly.pdbx_seq_one_letter_code
_entity_poly.pdbx_strand_id
1 'polypeptide(L)'
;ASVIHGFIYNKDAFDKLGIKVPTTNEEFYAALDKIKADGTYIPMAMGTKDLWEAATMGYQNIGPNYWKGEEGRQALIKGEQKLTDADWVEPYKELAKWKPYLGDGFEAQTYPDSQNLFTLGRAAIYPAGSWEIALFNTQAQFKMGAFPPPVQKAGDTCYISDHTDIGMGLNAASKNADAAKKFLSWVASPDFATIYANALPGFFS
;
A
#
# COMPACT_ATOMS: atom_id res chain seq x y z
N ALA A 1 5.35 -14.17 5.88
CA ALA A 1 5.79 -13.06 5.02
C ALA A 1 4.77 -11.95 5.10
N SER A 2 5.25 -10.73 5.26
CA SER A 2 4.43 -9.54 5.29
C SER A 2 4.72 -8.63 4.10
N VAL A 3 3.80 -7.71 3.88
CA VAL A 3 3.84 -6.73 2.80
C VAL A 3 3.56 -5.35 3.38
N ILE A 4 4.20 -4.35 2.79
CA ILE A 4 4.14 -2.98 3.28
C ILE A 4 3.30 -2.15 2.32
N HIS A 5 2.36 -1.37 2.86
CA HIS A 5 1.59 -0.42 2.07
C HIS A 5 2.29 0.95 1.98
N GLY A 6 2.05 1.64 0.88
CA GLY A 6 2.51 3.00 0.65
C GLY A 6 2.08 3.49 -0.72
N PHE A 7 2.92 4.31 -1.34
CA PHE A 7 2.72 4.79 -2.71
C PHE A 7 3.99 4.55 -3.51
N ILE A 8 3.85 4.04 -4.73
CA ILE A 8 4.92 4.02 -5.72
C ILE A 8 4.63 5.15 -6.71
N TYR A 9 5.66 5.90 -7.12
CA TYR A 9 5.50 7.01 -8.05
C TYR A 9 6.50 6.96 -9.19
N ASN A 10 6.09 7.52 -10.33
CA ASN A 10 6.94 7.77 -11.48
C ASN A 10 7.84 8.97 -11.17
N LYS A 11 9.12 8.69 -10.86
CA LYS A 11 10.09 9.72 -10.47
C LYS A 11 10.40 10.66 -11.62
N ASP A 12 10.43 10.16 -12.85
CA ASP A 12 10.67 10.99 -14.03
C ASP A 12 9.51 11.99 -14.25
N ALA A 13 8.26 11.59 -13.98
CA ALA A 13 7.10 12.49 -14.00
C ALA A 13 7.18 13.54 -12.88
N PHE A 14 7.56 13.15 -11.66
CA PHE A 14 7.75 14.09 -10.55
C PHE A 14 8.86 15.11 -10.85
N ASP A 15 10.00 14.65 -11.37
CA ASP A 15 11.12 15.50 -11.73
C ASP A 15 10.73 16.49 -12.85
N LYS A 16 10.03 16.01 -13.90
CA LYS A 16 9.53 16.85 -15.01
C LYS A 16 8.59 17.94 -14.52
N LEU A 17 7.71 17.61 -13.57
CA LEU A 17 6.75 18.56 -13.02
C LEU A 17 7.35 19.38 -11.86
N GLY A 18 8.55 19.08 -11.38
CA GLY A 18 9.11 19.72 -10.19
C GLY A 18 8.24 19.48 -8.95
N ILE A 19 7.84 18.23 -8.73
CA ILE A 19 7.09 17.76 -7.57
C ILE A 19 8.08 17.12 -6.60
N LYS A 20 8.00 17.49 -5.32
CA LYS A 20 8.73 16.80 -4.25
C LYS A 20 7.88 15.68 -3.69
N VAL A 21 8.53 14.66 -3.12
CA VAL A 21 7.83 13.59 -2.39
C VAL A 21 7.02 14.20 -1.25
N PRO A 22 5.68 14.02 -1.22
CA PRO A 22 4.82 14.61 -0.21
C PRO A 22 4.96 13.87 1.12
N THR A 23 4.96 14.61 2.21
CA THR A 23 5.02 14.08 3.58
C THR A 23 3.76 14.35 4.38
N THR A 24 2.95 15.32 3.96
CA THR A 24 1.65 15.65 4.56
C THR A 24 0.51 15.55 3.56
N ASN A 25 -0.73 15.43 4.05
CA ASN A 25 -1.92 15.42 3.19
C ASN A 25 -2.00 16.69 2.32
N GLU A 26 -1.66 17.86 2.86
CA GLU A 26 -1.62 19.12 2.10
C GLU A 26 -0.65 19.05 0.92
N GLU A 27 0.58 18.58 1.15
CA GLU A 27 1.58 18.40 0.10
C GLU A 27 1.16 17.33 -0.93
N PHE A 28 0.50 16.27 -0.47
CA PHE A 28 -0.01 15.22 -1.34
C PHE A 28 -1.07 15.75 -2.31
N TYR A 29 -2.06 16.50 -1.84
CA TYR A 29 -3.05 17.11 -2.73
C TYR A 29 -2.44 18.19 -3.62
N ALA A 30 -1.48 18.97 -3.14
CA ALA A 30 -0.76 19.93 -3.99
C ALA A 30 -0.02 19.23 -5.14
N ALA A 31 0.55 18.04 -4.89
CA ALA A 31 1.15 17.22 -5.94
C ALA A 31 0.08 16.69 -6.92
N LEU A 32 -1.03 16.15 -6.42
CA LEU A 32 -2.13 15.63 -7.24
C LEU A 32 -2.77 16.72 -8.13
N ASP A 33 -3.01 17.90 -7.57
CA ASP A 33 -3.52 19.07 -8.30
C ASP A 33 -2.56 19.50 -9.41
N LYS A 34 -1.25 19.50 -9.13
CA LYS A 34 -0.23 19.85 -10.13
C LYS A 34 -0.17 18.85 -11.27
N ILE A 35 -0.27 17.55 -10.97
CA ILE A 35 -0.31 16.49 -12.00
C ILE A 35 -1.59 16.63 -12.84
N LYS A 36 -2.72 16.86 -12.19
CA LYS A 36 -4.02 17.04 -12.85
C LYS A 36 -4.04 18.27 -13.75
N ALA A 37 -3.44 19.38 -13.30
CA ALA A 37 -3.36 20.62 -14.07
C ALA A 37 -2.43 20.51 -15.29
N ASP A 38 -1.36 19.71 -15.20
CA ASP A 38 -0.50 19.40 -16.34
C ASP A 38 -1.23 18.56 -17.40
N GLY A 39 -2.06 17.60 -16.97
CA GLY A 39 -2.92 16.81 -17.85
C GLY A 39 -2.20 15.74 -18.68
N THR A 40 -0.88 15.60 -18.58
CA THR A 40 -0.13 14.52 -19.28
C THR A 40 -0.32 13.16 -18.60
N TYR A 41 -0.48 13.15 -17.27
CA TYR A 41 -0.56 11.94 -16.46
C TYR A 41 -1.88 11.89 -15.69
N ILE A 42 -2.39 10.68 -15.51
CA ILE A 42 -3.40 10.41 -14.47
C ILE A 42 -2.71 10.63 -13.12
N PRO A 43 -3.25 11.46 -12.20
CA PRO A 43 -2.62 11.67 -10.91
C PRO A 43 -2.40 10.37 -10.14
N MET A 44 -3.44 9.53 -10.03
CA MET A 44 -3.36 8.22 -9.40
C MET A 44 -3.97 7.10 -10.25
N ALA A 45 -3.22 6.02 -10.47
CA ALA A 45 -3.74 4.78 -11.05
C ALA A 45 -4.28 3.85 -9.96
N MET A 46 -5.60 3.87 -9.76
CA MET A 46 -6.31 2.91 -8.92
C MET A 46 -7.72 2.74 -9.47
N GLY A 47 -8.10 1.49 -9.74
CA GLY A 47 -9.46 1.09 -10.05
C GLY A 47 -10.20 0.67 -8.78
N THR A 48 -11.53 0.61 -8.84
CA THR A 48 -12.36 0.15 -7.71
C THR A 48 -13.31 -0.98 -8.09
N LYS A 49 -13.09 -1.64 -9.24
CA LYS A 49 -13.94 -2.73 -9.69
C LYS A 49 -13.82 -3.98 -8.82
N ASP A 50 -12.61 -4.31 -8.38
CA ASP A 50 -12.34 -5.52 -7.60
C ASP A 50 -12.52 -5.30 -6.09
N LEU A 51 -12.83 -4.05 -5.68
CA LEU A 51 -13.18 -3.57 -4.35
C LEU A 51 -12.06 -3.61 -3.30
N TRP A 52 -11.21 -4.64 -3.35
CA TRP A 52 -10.18 -4.88 -2.34
C TRP A 52 -9.09 -3.81 -2.36
N GLU A 53 -8.81 -3.17 -3.50
CA GLU A 53 -7.78 -2.14 -3.66
C GLU A 53 -8.14 -0.92 -2.80
N ALA A 54 -9.40 -0.49 -2.84
CA ALA A 54 -9.89 0.62 -2.02
C ALA A 54 -9.80 0.30 -0.52
N ALA A 55 -10.05 -0.96 -0.14
CA ALA A 55 -9.95 -1.40 1.25
C ALA A 55 -8.48 -1.49 1.72
N THR A 56 -7.60 -2.07 0.91
CA THR A 56 -6.23 -2.41 1.29
C THR A 56 -5.24 -1.29 0.94
N MET A 57 -5.15 -0.93 -0.34
CA MET A 57 -4.20 0.07 -0.85
C MET A 57 -4.67 1.51 -0.63
N GLY A 58 -5.98 1.69 -0.37
CA GLY A 58 -6.58 2.94 0.09
C GLY A 58 -6.69 3.01 1.61
N TYR A 59 -7.74 2.43 2.18
CA TYR A 59 -8.11 2.62 3.59
C TYR A 59 -7.05 2.12 4.58
N GLN A 60 -6.55 0.88 4.42
CA GLN A 60 -5.51 0.33 5.32
C GLN A 60 -4.13 0.97 5.11
N ASN A 61 -3.92 1.64 3.98
CA ASN A 61 -2.68 2.37 3.68
C ASN A 61 -2.60 3.67 4.50
N ILE A 62 -3.63 4.51 4.46
CA ILE A 62 -3.62 5.81 5.18
C ILE A 62 -4.18 5.76 6.59
N GLY A 63 -5.06 4.80 6.87
CA GLY A 63 -5.81 4.74 8.12
C GLY A 63 -4.97 4.61 9.40
N PRO A 64 -3.81 3.91 9.42
CA PRO A 64 -2.95 3.84 10.60
C PRO A 64 -2.53 5.21 11.16
N ASN A 65 -2.43 6.24 10.32
CA ASN A 65 -2.15 7.62 10.74
C ASN A 65 -3.30 8.29 11.53
N TYR A 66 -4.49 7.68 11.55
CA TYR A 66 -5.66 8.18 12.25
C TYR A 66 -5.89 7.45 13.57
N TRP A 67 -5.82 6.11 13.57
CA TRP A 67 -6.01 5.30 14.78
C TRP A 67 -4.69 4.97 15.51
N LYS A 68 -3.58 5.63 15.15
CA LYS A 68 -2.26 5.48 15.79
C LYS A 68 -1.69 4.05 15.73
N GLY A 69 -1.84 3.40 14.57
CA GLY A 69 -1.31 2.08 14.33
C GLY A 69 -1.79 1.02 15.32
N GLU A 70 -0.86 0.40 16.05
CA GLU A 70 -1.15 -0.74 16.93
C GLU A 70 -1.98 -0.36 18.17
N GLU A 71 -1.88 0.88 18.65
CA GLU A 71 -2.69 1.38 19.77
C GLU A 71 -4.19 1.26 19.43
N GLY A 72 -4.62 1.82 18.30
CA GLY A 72 -6.00 1.73 17.83
C GLY A 72 -6.41 0.31 17.48
N ARG A 73 -5.55 -0.47 16.81
CA ARG A 73 -5.87 -1.87 16.47
C ARG A 73 -6.17 -2.70 17.72
N GLN A 74 -5.36 -2.57 18.76
CA GLN A 74 -5.56 -3.27 20.03
C GLN A 74 -6.81 -2.76 20.76
N ALA A 75 -7.05 -1.45 20.78
CA ALA A 75 -8.25 -0.87 21.38
C ALA A 75 -9.53 -1.37 20.68
N LEU A 76 -9.52 -1.49 19.34
CA LEU A 76 -10.65 -2.05 18.58
C LEU A 76 -10.88 -3.53 18.93
N ILE A 77 -9.82 -4.35 19.00
CA ILE A 77 -9.93 -5.78 19.36
C ILE A 77 -10.48 -5.97 20.78
N LYS A 78 -10.09 -5.10 21.71
CA LYS A 78 -10.58 -5.11 23.09
C LYS A 78 -12.00 -4.54 23.23
N GLY A 79 -12.56 -3.95 22.17
CA GLY A 79 -13.87 -3.30 22.20
C GLY A 79 -13.87 -1.92 22.88
N GLU A 80 -12.70 -1.32 23.09
CA GLU A 80 -12.53 0.02 23.67
C GLU A 80 -12.78 1.12 22.64
N GLN A 81 -12.52 0.83 21.36
CA GLN A 81 -12.89 1.63 20.20
C GLN A 81 -13.89 0.88 19.31
N LYS A 82 -14.55 1.62 18.40
CA LYS A 82 -15.51 1.11 17.43
C LYS A 82 -15.19 1.63 16.04
N LEU A 83 -15.56 0.86 15.01
CA LEU A 83 -15.44 1.28 13.61
C LEU A 83 -16.24 2.55 13.25
N THR A 84 -17.17 2.96 14.12
CA THR A 84 -17.96 4.20 13.99
C THR A 84 -17.29 5.42 14.64
N ASP A 85 -16.18 5.23 15.35
CA ASP A 85 -15.47 6.34 15.99
C ASP A 85 -14.72 7.16 14.93
N ALA A 86 -14.45 8.44 15.24
CA ALA A 86 -13.87 9.38 14.29
C ALA A 86 -12.55 8.86 13.68
N ASP A 87 -11.65 8.32 14.49
CA ASP A 87 -10.36 7.79 14.04
C ASP A 87 -10.48 6.66 12.99
N TRP A 88 -11.62 5.96 12.95
CA TRP A 88 -11.92 4.91 11.98
C TRP A 88 -12.76 5.40 10.78
N VAL A 89 -13.55 6.46 10.97
CA VAL A 89 -14.42 7.03 9.93
C VAL A 89 -13.71 8.08 9.07
N GLU A 90 -12.85 8.91 9.65
CA GLU A 90 -12.11 9.96 8.92
C GLU A 90 -11.25 9.42 7.75
N PRO A 91 -10.57 8.27 7.84
CA PRO A 91 -9.85 7.72 6.69
C PRO A 91 -10.77 7.38 5.50
N TYR A 92 -12.04 7.00 5.72
CA TYR A 92 -12.99 6.82 4.61
C TYR A 92 -13.33 8.15 3.92
N LYS A 93 -13.47 9.23 4.70
CA LYS A 93 -13.69 10.57 4.15
C LYS A 93 -12.47 11.04 3.36
N GLU A 94 -11.28 10.72 3.86
CA GLU A 94 -10.02 11.01 3.18
C GLU A 94 -9.90 10.23 1.87
N LEU A 95 -10.16 8.92 1.89
CA LEU A 95 -10.17 8.08 0.70
C LEU A 95 -11.21 8.57 -0.34
N ALA A 96 -12.37 9.04 0.10
CA ALA A 96 -13.39 9.59 -0.81
C ALA A 96 -12.89 10.83 -1.57
N LYS A 97 -11.99 11.63 -0.99
CA LYS A 97 -11.37 12.78 -1.66
C LYS A 97 -10.41 12.39 -2.78
N TRP A 98 -10.02 11.12 -2.90
CA TRP A 98 -9.14 10.67 -3.98
C TRP A 98 -9.88 10.57 -5.31
N LYS A 99 -11.21 10.40 -5.29
CA LYS A 99 -12.05 10.21 -6.50
C LYS A 99 -11.74 11.18 -7.65
N PRO A 100 -11.58 12.51 -7.43
CA PRO A 100 -11.29 13.45 -8.52
C PRO A 100 -9.89 13.33 -9.15
N TYR A 101 -9.03 12.47 -8.60
CA TYR A 101 -7.63 12.29 -9.03
C TYR A 101 -7.37 10.90 -9.60
N LEU A 102 -8.39 10.03 -9.63
CA LEU A 102 -8.35 8.74 -10.29
C LEU A 102 -8.60 8.89 -11.79
N GLY A 103 -8.23 7.88 -12.57
CA GLY A 103 -8.49 7.85 -14.01
C GLY A 103 -9.99 7.83 -14.33
N ASP A 104 -10.36 8.31 -15.52
CA ASP A 104 -11.74 8.25 -16.00
C ASP A 104 -12.22 6.79 -16.05
N GLY A 105 -13.41 6.53 -15.51
CA GLY A 105 -13.98 5.19 -15.45
C GLY A 105 -13.30 4.26 -14.43
N PHE A 106 -12.60 4.80 -13.43
CA PHE A 106 -11.97 4.00 -12.37
C PHE A 106 -12.93 2.99 -11.70
N GLU A 107 -14.24 3.26 -11.68
CA GLU A 107 -15.23 2.33 -11.15
C GLU A 107 -15.32 1.00 -11.93
N ALA A 108 -14.95 1.00 -13.20
CA ALA A 108 -14.91 -0.19 -14.06
C ALA A 108 -13.50 -0.73 -14.31
N GLN A 109 -12.47 0.00 -13.88
CA GLN A 109 -11.06 -0.35 -14.01
C GLN A 109 -10.70 -1.45 -13.01
N THR A 110 -10.11 -2.54 -13.51
CA THR A 110 -9.62 -3.64 -12.66
C THR A 110 -8.25 -3.33 -12.06
N TYR A 111 -7.83 -4.13 -11.08
CA TYR A 111 -6.47 -4.06 -10.54
C TYR A 111 -5.38 -4.21 -11.62
N PRO A 112 -5.42 -5.24 -12.51
CA PRO A 112 -4.46 -5.34 -13.62
C PRO A 112 -4.48 -4.16 -14.60
N ASP A 113 -5.65 -3.57 -14.87
CA ASP A 113 -5.72 -2.36 -15.71
C ASP A 113 -4.96 -1.20 -15.05
N SER A 114 -5.06 -1.05 -13.73
CA SER A 114 -4.36 -0.04 -12.96
C SER A 114 -2.84 -0.25 -13.00
N GLN A 115 -2.37 -1.49 -12.85
CA GLN A 115 -0.96 -1.85 -12.98
C GLN A 115 -0.43 -1.52 -14.38
N ASN A 116 -1.20 -1.82 -15.42
CA ASN A 116 -0.85 -1.50 -16.80
C ASN A 116 -0.77 0.02 -17.04
N LEU A 117 -1.74 0.79 -16.55
CA LEU A 117 -1.71 2.25 -16.68
C LEU A 117 -0.45 2.85 -16.03
N PHE A 118 -0.08 2.37 -14.84
CA PHE A 118 1.12 2.85 -14.17
C PHE A 118 2.40 2.44 -14.91
N THR A 119 2.57 1.16 -15.23
CA THR A 119 3.80 0.63 -15.87
C THR A 119 4.01 1.14 -17.30
N LEU A 120 2.93 1.50 -18.01
CA LEU A 120 2.98 2.22 -19.30
C LEU A 120 3.29 3.72 -19.16
N GLY A 121 3.50 4.22 -17.94
CA GLY A 121 3.83 5.61 -17.64
C GLY A 121 2.66 6.58 -17.85
N ARG A 122 1.42 6.08 -17.84
CA ARG A 122 0.20 6.91 -17.98
C ARG A 122 -0.24 7.55 -16.68
N ALA A 123 0.19 7.02 -15.54
CA ALA A 123 -0.09 7.58 -14.23
C ALA A 123 1.18 8.00 -13.49
N ALA A 124 1.07 9.02 -12.64
CA ALA A 124 2.18 9.55 -11.87
C ALA A 124 2.37 8.84 -10.52
N ILE A 125 1.27 8.42 -9.87
CA ILE A 125 1.28 7.76 -8.56
C ILE A 125 0.43 6.49 -8.64
N TYR A 126 0.83 5.45 -7.90
CA TYR A 126 0.10 4.21 -7.68
C TYR A 126 0.03 3.97 -6.16
N PRO A 127 -1.17 4.06 -5.52
CA PRO A 127 -1.35 3.51 -4.17
C PRO A 127 -0.96 2.04 -4.22
N ALA A 128 -0.02 1.59 -3.39
CA ALA A 128 0.71 0.35 -3.62
C ALA A 128 0.80 -0.54 -2.39
N GLY A 129 1.00 -1.82 -2.64
CA GLY A 129 1.67 -2.73 -1.73
C GLY A 129 3.05 -3.11 -2.24
N SER A 130 3.95 -3.52 -1.36
CA SER A 130 5.32 -3.90 -1.72
C SER A 130 5.39 -5.08 -2.68
N TRP A 131 4.35 -5.92 -2.76
CA TRP A 131 4.26 -7.01 -3.75
C TRP A 131 4.32 -6.54 -5.22
N GLU A 132 4.01 -5.26 -5.49
CA GLU A 132 4.11 -4.68 -6.83
C GLU A 132 5.54 -4.57 -7.35
N ILE A 133 6.53 -4.53 -6.45
CA ILE A 133 7.93 -4.23 -6.78
C ILE A 133 8.47 -5.17 -7.87
N ALA A 134 8.18 -6.47 -7.78
CA ALA A 134 8.66 -7.45 -8.74
C ALA A 134 8.07 -7.20 -10.15
N LEU A 135 6.76 -6.98 -10.23
CA LEU A 135 6.07 -6.72 -11.49
C LEU A 135 6.55 -5.40 -12.11
N PHE A 136 6.59 -4.33 -11.30
CA PHE A 136 6.90 -3.00 -11.80
C PHE A 136 8.35 -2.87 -12.22
N ASN A 137 9.31 -3.47 -11.51
CA ASN A 137 10.71 -3.50 -11.94
C ASN A 137 10.91 -4.23 -13.27
N THR A 138 10.01 -5.16 -13.61
CA THR A 138 10.06 -5.90 -14.87
C THR A 138 9.42 -5.11 -16.02
N GLN A 139 8.31 -4.41 -15.75
CA GLN A 139 7.48 -3.80 -16.80
C GLN A 139 7.73 -2.31 -17.01
N ALA A 140 7.93 -1.53 -15.94
CA ALA A 140 8.10 -0.09 -16.04
C ALA A 140 9.46 0.26 -16.67
N GLN A 141 9.45 1.19 -17.63
CA GLN A 141 10.64 1.68 -18.33
C GLN A 141 11.10 3.07 -17.85
N PHE A 142 10.61 3.50 -16.69
CA PHE A 142 10.92 4.79 -16.07
C PHE A 142 11.42 4.58 -14.64
N LYS A 143 12.10 5.58 -14.08
CA LYS A 143 12.57 5.50 -12.69
C LYS A 143 11.38 5.59 -11.74
N MET A 144 11.33 4.68 -10.77
CA MET A 144 10.33 4.69 -9.72
C MET A 144 10.94 5.15 -8.39
N GLY A 145 10.11 5.73 -7.55
CA GLY A 145 10.37 5.87 -6.13
C GLY A 145 9.16 5.39 -5.32
N ALA A 146 9.32 5.33 -4.00
CA ALA A 146 8.22 5.04 -3.10
C ALA A 146 8.18 6.06 -1.95
N PHE A 147 7.00 6.29 -1.39
CA PHE A 147 6.82 7.11 -0.19
C PHE A 147 5.74 6.54 0.73
N PRO A 148 5.85 6.75 2.06
CA PRO A 148 4.86 6.26 3.02
C PRO A 148 3.57 7.07 2.93
N PRO A 149 2.47 6.62 3.56
CA PRO A 149 1.25 7.43 3.66
C PRO A 149 1.54 8.80 4.27
N PRO A 150 1.18 9.90 3.58
CA PRO A 150 1.33 11.24 4.13
C PRO A 150 0.58 11.37 5.46
N VAL A 151 1.18 12.10 6.39
CA VAL A 151 0.54 12.35 7.68
C VAL A 151 -0.46 13.50 7.59
N GLN A 152 -1.39 13.58 8.53
CA GLN A 152 -2.42 14.62 8.50
C GLN A 152 -1.81 16.03 8.59
N LYS A 153 -0.83 16.22 9.50
CA LYS A 153 -0.11 17.49 9.70
C LYS A 153 1.38 17.26 9.89
N ALA A 154 2.16 18.27 9.54
CA ALA A 154 3.60 18.25 9.78
C ALA A 154 3.91 18.02 11.27
N GLY A 155 4.75 17.04 11.56
CA GLY A 155 5.13 16.64 12.92
C GLY A 155 4.32 15.48 13.51
N ASP A 156 3.24 15.05 12.86
CA ASP A 156 2.52 13.83 13.26
C ASP A 156 3.38 12.58 13.03
N THR A 157 3.17 11.56 13.86
CA THR A 157 3.82 10.25 13.69
C THR A 157 3.26 9.54 12.46
N CYS A 158 4.14 9.15 11.55
CA CYS A 158 3.79 8.28 10.42
C CYS A 158 3.74 6.81 10.90
N TYR A 159 2.61 6.15 10.65
CA TYR A 159 2.42 4.73 10.86
C TYR A 159 2.32 4.04 9.50
N ILE A 160 3.19 3.05 9.29
CA ILE A 160 3.20 2.25 8.06
C ILE A 160 2.50 0.92 8.36
N SER A 161 1.60 0.52 7.47
CA SER A 161 0.94 -0.78 7.55
C SER A 161 1.90 -1.89 7.12
N ASP A 162 2.24 -2.77 8.06
CA ASP A 162 2.92 -4.04 7.82
C ASP A 162 1.87 -5.17 7.91
N HIS A 163 1.43 -5.67 6.76
CA HIS A 163 0.34 -6.63 6.64
C HIS A 163 0.89 -8.04 6.47
N THR A 164 0.57 -8.94 7.41
CA THR A 164 0.92 -10.36 7.24
C THR A 164 0.07 -10.97 6.13
N ASP A 165 0.70 -11.32 5.01
CA ASP A 165 0.00 -11.85 3.83
C ASP A 165 0.03 -13.38 3.80
N ILE A 166 1.21 -13.97 3.98
CA ILE A 166 1.40 -15.43 3.88
C ILE A 166 1.95 -15.96 5.20
N GLY A 167 1.20 -16.89 5.80
CA GLY A 167 1.62 -17.63 6.99
C GLY A 167 1.50 -19.13 6.78
N MET A 168 2.30 -19.90 7.51
CA MET A 168 2.20 -21.36 7.54
C MET A 168 2.02 -21.84 8.98
N GLY A 169 1.05 -22.73 9.17
CA GLY A 169 0.68 -23.26 10.47
C GLY A 169 0.70 -24.78 10.53
N LEU A 170 0.85 -25.32 11.74
CA LEU A 170 0.71 -26.75 12.02
C LEU A 170 -0.74 -27.06 12.40
N ASN A 171 -1.39 -27.96 11.66
CA ASN A 171 -2.64 -28.57 12.14
C ASN A 171 -2.38 -29.34 13.45
N ALA A 172 -3.03 -28.93 14.54
CA ALA A 172 -2.87 -29.52 15.86
C ALA A 172 -3.21 -31.03 15.91
N ALA A 173 -4.05 -31.52 15.00
CA ALA A 173 -4.42 -32.94 14.90
C ALA A 173 -3.46 -33.77 14.01
N SER A 174 -2.37 -33.18 13.52
CA SER A 174 -1.44 -33.87 12.62
C SER A 174 -0.75 -35.05 13.30
N LYS A 175 -0.82 -36.24 12.67
CA LYS A 175 -0.07 -37.42 13.09
C LYS A 175 1.45 -37.28 12.90
N ASN A 176 1.89 -36.25 12.16
CA ASN A 176 3.29 -35.98 11.85
C ASN A 176 3.80 -34.69 12.52
N ALA A 177 3.30 -34.39 13.73
CA ALA A 177 3.58 -33.12 14.42
C ALA A 177 5.08 -32.81 14.55
N ASP A 178 5.92 -33.80 14.87
CA ASP A 178 7.35 -33.57 15.05
C ASP A 178 8.08 -33.25 13.73
N ALA A 179 7.71 -33.92 12.64
CA ALA A 179 8.25 -33.60 11.31
C ALA A 179 7.82 -32.20 10.86
N ALA A 180 6.55 -31.85 11.08
CA ALA A 180 6.05 -30.53 10.75
C ALA A 180 6.70 -29.42 11.59
N LYS A 181 6.94 -29.66 12.89
CA LYS A 181 7.70 -28.72 13.74
C LYS A 181 9.12 -28.50 13.22
N LYS A 182 9.85 -29.57 12.85
CA LYS A 182 11.18 -29.44 12.25
C LYS A 182 11.17 -28.59 10.99
N PHE A 183 10.20 -28.81 10.11
CA PHE A 183 10.03 -27.99 8.91
C PHE A 183 9.71 -26.53 9.23
N LEU A 184 8.76 -26.27 10.13
CA LEU A 184 8.40 -24.91 10.55
C LEU A 184 9.56 -24.18 11.23
N SER A 185 10.39 -24.88 12.00
CA SER A 185 11.61 -24.29 12.57
C SER A 185 12.61 -23.87 11.51
N TRP A 186 12.75 -24.64 10.42
CA TRP A 186 13.58 -24.24 9.29
C TRP A 186 12.97 -23.06 8.52
N VAL A 187 11.64 -23.06 8.30
CA VAL A 187 10.93 -21.94 7.67
C VAL A 187 11.08 -20.63 8.46
N ALA A 188 11.16 -20.72 9.79
CA ALA A 188 11.40 -19.57 10.66
C ALA A 188 12.90 -19.18 10.80
N SER A 189 13.79 -19.80 10.02
CA SER A 189 15.24 -19.55 10.10
C SER A 189 15.69 -18.40 9.18
N PRO A 190 16.82 -17.75 9.48
CA PRO A 190 17.43 -16.76 8.58
C PRO A 190 17.74 -17.29 7.17
N ASP A 191 18.06 -18.59 7.06
CA ASP A 191 18.37 -19.23 5.77
C ASP A 191 17.14 -19.22 4.86
N PHE A 192 15.98 -19.62 5.39
CA PHE A 192 14.74 -19.58 4.62
C PHE A 192 14.32 -18.15 4.31
N ALA A 193 14.41 -17.23 5.29
CA ALA A 193 14.13 -15.81 5.10
C ALA A 193 14.92 -15.23 3.91
N THR A 194 16.22 -15.55 3.83
CA THR A 194 17.09 -15.12 2.72
C THR A 194 16.65 -15.70 1.37
N ILE A 195 16.35 -17.00 1.32
CA ILE A 195 15.87 -17.66 0.08
C ILE A 195 14.56 -17.00 -0.38
N TYR A 196 13.64 -16.80 0.55
CA TYR A 196 12.31 -16.29 0.28
C TYR A 196 12.34 -14.84 -0.21
N ALA A 197 13.04 -13.94 0.49
CA ALA A 197 13.13 -12.53 0.11
C ALA A 197 13.79 -12.30 -1.26
N ASN A 198 14.76 -13.15 -1.63
CA ASN A 198 15.41 -13.09 -2.95
C ASN A 198 14.51 -13.64 -4.07
N ALA A 199 13.68 -14.64 -3.78
CA ALA A 199 12.78 -15.24 -4.76
C ALA A 199 11.50 -14.42 -4.99
N LEU A 200 11.05 -13.67 -3.96
CA LEU A 200 9.83 -12.87 -3.99
C LEU A 200 10.12 -11.43 -3.51
N PRO A 201 10.76 -10.59 -4.34
CA PRO A 201 11.03 -9.20 -4.02
C PRO A 201 9.75 -8.47 -3.62
N GLY A 202 9.81 -7.74 -2.50
CA GLY A 202 8.68 -7.02 -1.95
C GLY A 202 7.86 -7.78 -0.91
N PHE A 203 8.18 -9.04 -0.64
CA PHE A 203 7.70 -9.75 0.54
C PHE A 203 8.77 -9.79 1.60
N PHE A 204 8.43 -9.37 2.82
CA PHE A 204 9.34 -9.29 3.95
C PHE A 204 9.13 -10.47 4.90
N SER A 205 10.21 -10.93 5.53
CA SER A 205 10.25 -12.12 6.39
C SER A 205 10.98 -11.84 7.69
#